data_AF-A0A8T2AUR8-F1
#
_entry.id   AF-A0A8T2AUR8-F1
#
_cell.length_a   1.000
_cell.length_b   1.000
_cell.length_c   1.000
_cell.angle_alpha   90.00
_cell.angle_beta   90.00
_cell.angle_gamma   90.00
#
_symmetry.space_group_name_H-M   'P 1'
#
loop_
_entity.id
_entity.type
_entity.pdbx_description
1 polymer ?
#
loop_
_entity_poly.entity_id
_entity_poly.type
_entity_poly.pdbx_seq_one_letter_code
_entity_poly.pdbx_strand_id
1 'polypeptide(L)'
;MGSDMEKNQEQTSFTFEIDNLWEKEDVISSPIFLSGGCEWFVQVYPKGYGTVVEDHLALFLCVANPESLKLGWKRRANNSVLLLNQFGKELYRSNENCRLFCAQFTKWGESRGLPLKDKWILEKNKLIIKVDIKVVEVVDEAQVTGKEMLDLSGFQIFYSQVVSVSRLFEEHPDIKVNFKPKIQLVKNAYMTTLLGLIETLDKPPHSFTETELVSAKRELIELTEAGFKLNWLDTKLAEVFSEWKKANAKNYTLSLRTNADHEVILEEDWLIEGIIRSWNEFKVFAYLDNEKID
;
A
#
# COMPACT_ATOMS: atom_id res chain seq x y z
N MET A 1 30.46 47.90 14.65
CA MET A 1 29.09 47.62 14.17
C MET A 1 29.13 46.25 13.55
N GLY A 2 28.78 45.23 14.35
CA GLY A 2 28.72 43.85 13.91
C GLY A 2 27.34 43.56 13.33
N SER A 3 27.32 42.83 12.23
CA SER A 3 26.17 42.05 11.79
C SER A 3 26.74 40.84 11.05
N ASP A 4 27.20 39.87 11.83
CA ASP A 4 27.32 38.51 11.36
C ASP A 4 25.90 38.04 11.03
N MET A 5 25.58 37.97 9.74
CA MET A 5 24.43 37.23 9.25
C MET A 5 24.71 35.76 9.54
N GLU A 6 24.27 35.31 10.71
CA GLU A 6 24.06 33.92 11.04
C GLU A 6 23.20 33.32 9.91
N LYS A 7 23.83 32.56 9.02
CA LYS A 7 23.11 31.67 8.11
C LYS A 7 22.34 30.73 9.01
N ASN A 8 21.04 30.97 9.14
CA ASN A 8 20.10 30.12 9.85
C ASN A 8 20.23 28.72 9.26
N GLN A 9 21.05 27.88 9.88
CA GLN A 9 21.27 26.51 9.46
C GLN A 9 20.00 25.79 9.91
N GLU A 10 18.97 25.80 9.05
CA GLU A 10 17.69 25.18 9.36
C GLU A 10 17.94 23.79 9.92
N GLN A 11 17.50 23.55 11.15
CA GLN A 11 17.70 22.28 11.81
C GLN A 11 16.94 21.21 11.04
N THR A 12 17.67 20.43 10.23
CA THR A 12 17.09 19.35 9.41
C THR A 12 17.06 18.02 10.14
N SER A 13 17.52 17.94 11.39
CA SER A 13 17.58 16.70 12.14
C SER A 13 17.13 16.87 13.59
N PHE A 14 16.41 15.88 14.07
CA PHE A 14 15.92 15.79 15.43
C PHE A 14 16.36 14.46 16.04
N THR A 15 16.80 14.48 17.29
CA THR A 15 17.21 13.28 18.02
C THR A 15 16.52 13.26 19.38
N PHE A 16 15.95 12.12 19.74
CA PHE A 16 15.43 11.88 21.08
C PHE A 16 15.73 10.46 21.54
N GLU A 17 15.70 10.27 22.85
CA GLU A 17 16.05 9.01 23.50
C GLU A 17 14.85 8.47 24.26
N ILE A 18 14.71 7.15 24.25
CA ILE A 18 13.70 6.42 25.01
C ILE A 18 14.44 5.47 25.95
N ASP A 19 14.29 5.70 27.24
CA ASP A 19 14.73 4.78 28.28
C ASP A 19 13.63 3.78 28.62
N ASN A 20 14.04 2.58 29.03
CA ASN A 20 13.19 1.47 29.43
C ASN A 20 12.11 1.13 28.37
N LEU A 21 12.48 1.16 27.08
CA LEU A 21 11.56 0.97 25.94
C LEU A 21 10.63 -0.24 26.10
N TRP A 22 11.16 -1.40 26.50
CA TRP A 22 10.40 -2.64 26.61
C TRP A 22 9.38 -2.67 27.76
N GLU A 23 9.50 -1.75 28.73
CA GLU A 23 8.54 -1.58 29.84
C GLU A 23 7.37 -0.67 29.45
N LYS A 24 7.46 0.00 28.30
CA LYS A 24 6.40 0.90 27.81
C LYS A 24 5.34 0.06 27.11
N GLU A 25 4.13 0.08 27.67
CA GLU A 25 2.95 -0.56 27.06
C GLU A 25 2.21 0.40 26.11
N ASP A 26 2.21 1.69 26.43
CA ASP A 26 1.53 2.72 25.65
C ASP A 26 2.41 3.32 24.54
N VAL A 27 1.76 4.04 23.63
CA VAL A 27 2.40 4.84 22.58
C VAL A 27 3.25 5.94 23.19
N ILE A 28 4.48 6.07 22.71
CA ILE A 28 5.43 7.10 23.15
C ILE A 28 5.46 8.21 22.11
N SER A 29 5.32 9.46 22.54
CA SER A 29 5.47 10.63 21.66
C SER A 29 6.74 11.39 22.01
N SER A 30 7.50 11.80 20.99
CA SER A 30 8.60 12.74 21.19
C SER A 30 8.08 14.13 21.56
N PRO A 31 8.95 15.02 22.09
CA PRO A 31 8.69 16.45 22.03
C PRO A 31 8.40 16.91 20.60
N ILE A 32 7.61 17.98 20.48
CA ILE A 32 7.43 18.68 19.21
C ILE A 32 8.74 19.38 18.86
N PHE A 33 9.14 19.29 17.59
CA PHE A 33 10.32 19.95 17.06
C PHE A 33 10.01 20.66 15.75
N LEU A 34 10.78 21.71 15.46
CA LEU A 34 10.63 22.53 14.27
C LEU A 34 11.64 22.10 13.19
N SER A 35 11.17 21.86 11.97
CA SER A 35 12.03 21.66 10.81
C SER A 35 11.33 22.18 9.55
N GLY A 36 12.06 22.97 8.75
CA GLY A 36 11.54 23.59 7.52
C GLY A 36 10.27 24.41 7.75
N GLY A 37 10.23 25.18 8.85
CA GLY A 37 9.09 26.02 9.23
C GLY A 37 7.84 25.27 9.68
N CYS A 38 7.92 23.94 9.84
CA CYS A 38 6.79 23.09 10.22
C CYS A 38 7.06 22.40 11.56
N GLU A 39 6.01 22.22 12.35
CA GLU A 39 6.07 21.49 13.62
C GLU A 39 5.81 19.99 13.40
N TRP A 40 6.70 19.16 13.95
CA TRP A 40 6.69 17.71 13.81
C TRP A 40 6.85 17.03 15.16
N PHE A 41 6.45 15.77 15.25
CA PHE A 41 6.79 14.89 16.36
C PHE A 41 6.83 13.44 15.88
N VAL A 42 7.40 12.55 16.68
CA VAL A 42 7.52 11.12 16.38
C VAL A 42 6.65 10.33 17.34
N GLN A 43 5.87 9.38 16.82
CA GLN A 43 5.18 8.37 17.60
C GLN A 43 5.89 7.02 17.48
N VAL A 44 6.12 6.38 18.62
CA VAL A 44 6.74 5.06 18.71
C VAL A 44 5.75 4.11 19.36
N TYR A 45 5.58 2.95 18.74
CA TYR A 45 4.70 1.88 19.18
C TYR A 45 5.57 0.68 19.57
N PRO A 46 5.94 0.54 20.85
CA PRO A 46 6.91 -0.46 21.30
C PRO A 46 6.45 -1.91 21.14
N LYS A 47 5.14 -2.13 20.96
CA LYS A 47 4.50 -3.45 20.79
C LYS A 47 3.87 -3.64 19.41
N GLY A 48 4.19 -2.76 18.46
CA GLY A 48 3.63 -2.80 17.11
C GLY A 48 2.39 -1.93 16.90
N TYR A 49 1.95 -1.88 15.64
CA TYR A 49 0.88 -0.99 15.17
C TYR A 49 -0.19 -1.78 14.41
N GLY A 50 -1.42 -1.75 14.93
CA GLY A 50 -2.55 -2.50 14.36
C GLY A 50 -2.51 -4.00 14.70
N THR A 51 -3.50 -4.75 14.23
CA THR A 51 -3.72 -6.17 14.60
C THR A 51 -2.88 -7.16 13.79
N VAL A 52 -2.14 -6.70 12.77
CA VAL A 52 -1.42 -7.56 11.81
C VAL A 52 0.09 -7.55 12.06
N VAL A 53 0.63 -6.54 12.75
CA VAL A 53 2.07 -6.33 12.96
C VAL A 53 2.35 -6.10 14.44
N GLU A 54 2.22 -7.16 15.24
CA GLU A 54 2.49 -7.15 16.69
C GLU A 54 3.93 -7.55 17.06
N ASP A 55 4.74 -7.99 16.08
CA ASP A 55 6.07 -8.56 16.33
C ASP A 55 7.22 -7.59 16.00
N HIS A 56 6.92 -6.34 15.63
CA HIS A 56 7.90 -5.29 15.37
C HIS A 56 7.56 -4.00 16.11
N LEU A 57 8.57 -3.23 16.48
CA LEU A 57 8.41 -1.83 16.86
C LEU A 57 8.06 -1.03 15.60
N ALA A 58 7.01 -0.20 15.71
CA ALA A 58 6.60 0.71 14.66
C ALA A 58 6.89 2.16 15.04
N LEU A 59 7.20 2.99 14.04
CA LEU A 59 7.56 4.39 14.23
C LEU A 59 6.99 5.26 13.13
N PHE A 60 6.37 6.38 13.51
CA PHE A 60 5.74 7.31 12.59
C PHE A 60 6.18 8.74 12.87
N LEU A 61 6.59 9.45 11.82
CA LEU A 61 6.73 10.89 11.80
C LEU A 61 5.34 11.50 11.60
N CYS A 62 4.98 12.46 12.45
CA CYS A 62 3.68 13.09 12.50
C CYS A 62 3.81 14.61 12.36
N VAL A 63 2.85 15.23 11.69
CA VAL A 63 2.61 16.67 11.74
C VAL A 63 1.99 17.02 13.09
N ALA A 64 2.55 18.00 13.79
CA ALA A 64 1.96 18.50 15.02
C ALA A 64 0.74 19.37 14.74
N ASN A 65 -0.24 19.32 15.65
CA ASN A 65 -1.44 20.17 15.66
C ASN A 65 -2.13 20.30 14.29
N PRO A 66 -2.44 19.21 13.56
CA PRO A 66 -2.97 19.32 12.20
C PRO A 66 -4.31 20.06 12.12
N GLU A 67 -5.05 20.13 13.22
CA GLU A 67 -6.33 20.84 13.37
C GLU A 67 -6.18 22.36 13.40
N SER A 68 -5.01 22.89 13.78
CA SER A 68 -4.75 24.34 13.76
C SER A 68 -4.39 24.86 12.37
N LEU A 69 -4.21 23.96 11.40
CA LEU A 69 -3.82 24.27 10.03
C LEU A 69 -5.05 24.53 9.18
N LYS A 70 -4.93 25.42 8.20
CA LYS A 70 -6.08 25.78 7.36
C LYS A 70 -6.48 24.63 6.46
N LEU A 71 -7.74 24.66 6.02
CA LEU A 71 -8.29 23.65 5.13
C LEU A 71 -7.44 23.51 3.85
N GLY A 72 -7.13 22.27 3.47
CA GLY A 72 -6.35 21.97 2.27
C GLY A 72 -4.83 22.10 2.43
N TRP A 73 -4.32 22.28 3.65
CA TRP A 73 -2.88 22.34 3.90
C TRP A 73 -2.13 21.10 3.35
N LYS A 74 -0.90 21.32 2.89
CA LYS A 74 0.02 20.27 2.43
C LYS A 74 1.45 20.57 2.83
N ARG A 75 2.20 19.53 3.18
CA ARG A 75 3.65 19.62 3.38
C ARG A 75 4.32 18.47 2.65
N ARG A 76 5.25 18.77 1.76
CA ARG A 76 6.12 17.74 1.17
C ARG A 76 7.45 17.77 1.88
N ALA A 77 7.89 16.63 2.39
CA ALA A 77 9.18 16.53 3.07
C ALA A 77 9.89 15.23 2.71
N ASN A 78 11.19 15.34 2.41
CA ASN A 78 12.06 14.19 2.43
C ASN A 78 12.37 13.86 3.88
N ASN A 79 12.27 12.58 4.24
CA ASN A 79 12.60 12.15 5.58
C ASN A 79 13.30 10.78 5.58
N SER A 80 14.13 10.59 6.59
CA SER A 80 14.71 9.30 6.95
C SER A 80 14.82 9.15 8.46
N VAL A 81 14.71 7.91 8.93
CA VAL A 81 14.82 7.54 10.35
C VAL A 81 16.04 6.65 10.54
N LEU A 82 16.78 6.90 11.61
CA LEU A 82 17.91 6.13 12.05
C LEU A 82 17.73 5.73 13.51
N LEU A 83 17.74 4.43 13.77
CA LEU A 83 17.62 3.84 15.10
C LEU A 83 19.00 3.40 15.57
N LEU A 84 19.42 3.89 16.73
CA LEU A 84 20.70 3.57 17.34
C LEU A 84 20.49 2.98 18.74
N ASN A 85 21.40 2.10 19.16
CA ASN A 85 21.48 1.72 20.56
C ASN A 85 22.24 2.77 21.40
N GLN A 86 22.38 2.52 22.71
CA GLN A 86 23.08 3.39 23.65
C GLN A 86 24.57 3.63 23.34
N PHE A 87 25.18 2.78 22.52
CA PHE A 87 26.58 2.91 22.10
C PHE A 87 26.72 3.62 20.75
N GLY A 88 25.60 4.09 20.17
CA GLY A 88 25.57 4.71 18.85
C GLY A 88 25.66 3.70 17.69
N LYS A 89 25.54 2.39 17.96
CA LYS A 89 25.49 1.37 16.90
C LYS A 89 24.15 1.47 16.16
N GLU A 90 24.22 1.51 14.84
CA GLU A 90 23.05 1.48 13.95
C GLU A 90 22.32 0.14 14.05
N LEU A 91 21.04 0.21 14.38
CA LEU A 91 20.13 -0.94 14.47
C LEU A 91 19.24 -1.04 13.23
N TYR A 92 18.81 0.12 12.73
CA TYR A 92 17.95 0.23 11.55
C TYR A 92 18.09 1.62 10.94
N ARG A 93 17.98 1.68 9.61
CA ARG A 93 17.89 2.91 8.84
C ARG A 93 16.82 2.77 7.78
N SER A 94 15.91 3.73 7.73
CA SER A 94 14.94 3.81 6.64
C SER A 94 15.60 4.41 5.41
N ASN A 95 15.08 4.05 4.23
CA ASN A 95 15.38 4.79 3.01
C ASN A 95 14.88 6.24 3.13
N GLU A 96 15.57 7.17 2.49
CA GLU A 96 15.07 8.54 2.32
C GLU A 96 13.85 8.50 1.40
N ASN A 97 12.72 9.01 1.89
CA ASN A 97 11.48 9.03 1.14
C ASN A 97 10.88 10.43 1.12
N CYS A 98 10.46 10.88 -0.06
CA CYS A 98 9.66 12.09 -0.21
C CYS A 98 8.20 11.76 0.13
N ARG A 99 7.69 12.33 1.22
CA ARG A 99 6.31 12.10 1.70
C ARG A 99 5.52 13.39 1.68
N LEU A 100 4.23 13.27 1.39
CA LEU A 100 3.28 14.38 1.42
C LEU A 100 2.36 14.21 2.63
N PHE A 101 2.37 15.20 3.50
CA PHE A 101 1.52 15.28 4.67
C PHE A 101 0.36 16.23 4.38
N CYS A 102 -0.84 15.88 4.84
CA CYS A 102 -2.05 16.68 4.71
C CYS A 102 -3.08 16.25 5.77
N ALA A 103 -4.28 16.83 5.73
CA ALA A 103 -5.38 16.45 6.61
C ALA A 103 -5.70 14.94 6.62
N GLN A 104 -5.56 14.26 5.48
CA GLN A 104 -5.79 12.81 5.36
C GLN A 104 -4.58 11.97 5.78
N PHE A 105 -3.37 12.50 5.62
CA PHE A 105 -2.10 11.81 5.89
C PHE A 105 -1.26 12.65 6.83
N THR A 106 -1.67 12.69 8.09
CA THR A 106 -0.97 13.47 9.12
C THR A 106 0.31 12.78 9.60
N LYS A 107 0.49 11.49 9.28
CA LYS A 107 1.64 10.70 9.68
C LYS A 107 2.10 9.71 8.62
N TRP A 108 3.41 9.48 8.56
CA TRP A 108 4.07 8.49 7.73
C TRP A 108 5.14 7.78 8.54
N GLY A 109 5.36 6.48 8.30
CA GLY A 109 6.26 5.71 9.14
C GLY A 109 6.57 4.33 8.63
N GLU A 110 7.30 3.59 9.45
CA GLU A 110 7.64 2.19 9.25
C GLU A 110 6.90 1.35 10.28
N SER A 111 6.10 0.40 9.82
CA SER A 111 5.39 -0.54 10.69
C SER A 111 6.28 -1.69 11.14
N ARG A 112 7.41 -1.94 10.43
CA ARG A 112 8.38 -3.01 10.74
C ARG A 112 9.79 -2.45 10.97
N GLY A 113 9.94 -1.54 11.93
CA GLY A 113 11.21 -0.87 12.21
C GLY A 113 12.25 -1.79 12.83
N LEU A 114 11.93 -2.37 14.00
CA LEU A 114 12.81 -3.31 14.71
C LEU A 114 12.03 -4.54 15.18
N PRO A 115 12.47 -5.78 14.88
CA PRO A 115 11.82 -6.98 15.39
C PRO A 115 11.85 -7.03 16.93
N LEU A 116 10.70 -7.32 17.55
CA LEU A 116 10.59 -7.43 19.01
C LEU A 116 11.33 -8.65 19.57
N LYS A 117 11.73 -9.62 18.73
CA LYS A 117 12.55 -10.77 19.14
C LYS A 117 13.99 -10.35 19.47
N ASP A 118 14.42 -9.19 18.97
CA ASP A 118 15.77 -8.68 19.11
C ASP A 118 15.95 -7.78 20.34
N LYS A 119 15.15 -7.98 21.40
CA LYS A 119 15.24 -7.17 22.64
C LYS A 119 16.64 -7.14 23.23
N TRP A 120 17.37 -8.25 23.10
CA TRP A 120 18.73 -8.42 23.61
C TRP A 120 19.74 -7.43 22.99
N ILE A 121 19.46 -6.88 21.81
CA ILE A 121 20.31 -5.89 21.14
C ILE A 121 20.31 -4.54 21.88
N LEU A 122 19.24 -4.25 22.63
CA LEU A 122 19.14 -3.08 23.50
C LEU A 122 19.53 -3.46 24.93
N GLU A 123 20.83 -3.70 25.19
CA GLU A 123 21.32 -4.20 26.50
C GLU A 123 20.87 -3.34 27.70
N LYS A 124 20.75 -2.02 27.52
CA LYS A 124 20.26 -1.09 28.56
C LYS A 124 18.80 -0.68 28.37
N ASN A 125 18.07 -1.37 27.49
CA ASN A 125 16.69 -1.03 27.13
C ASN A 125 16.52 0.43 26.66
N LYS A 126 17.56 0.99 26.04
CA LYS A 126 17.65 2.39 25.63
C LYS A 126 17.77 2.51 24.12
N LEU A 127 16.80 3.18 23.51
CA LEU A 127 16.75 3.43 22.06
C LEU A 127 16.97 4.91 21.77
N ILE A 128 17.88 5.22 20.86
CA ILE A 128 18.12 6.57 20.36
C ILE A 128 17.54 6.65 18.96
N ILE A 129 16.67 7.62 18.72
CA ILE A 129 15.97 7.80 17.46
C ILE A 129 16.44 9.13 16.86
N LYS A 130 17.00 9.07 15.67
CA LYS A 130 17.34 10.23 14.85
C LYS A 130 16.43 10.31 13.66
N VAL A 131 15.87 11.47 13.41
CA VAL A 131 15.00 11.73 12.25
C VAL A 131 15.57 12.92 11.49
N ASP A 132 15.91 12.69 10.23
CA ASP A 132 16.29 13.74 9.30
C ASP A 132 15.06 14.11 8.47
N ILE A 133 14.72 15.40 8.42
CA ILE A 133 13.57 15.96 7.71
C ILE A 133 14.02 17.19 6.95
N LYS A 134 13.77 17.18 5.65
CA LYS A 134 13.93 18.33 4.77
C LYS A 134 12.60 18.64 4.10
N VAL A 135 11.99 19.73 4.52
CA VAL A 135 10.74 20.21 3.92
C VAL A 135 11.05 20.81 2.55
N VAL A 136 10.30 20.36 1.54
CA VAL A 136 10.45 20.72 0.12
C VAL A 136 9.31 21.65 -0.32
N GLU A 137 8.14 21.49 0.27
CA GLU A 137 6.93 22.23 -0.11
C GLU A 137 6.09 22.47 1.15
N VAL A 138 5.62 23.70 1.34
CA VAL A 138 4.63 24.05 2.35
C VAL A 138 3.51 24.82 1.66
N VAL A 139 2.29 24.33 1.83
CA VAL A 139 1.07 24.96 1.36
C VAL A 139 0.16 25.08 2.58
N ASP A 140 -0.04 26.31 3.07
CA ASP A 140 -0.87 26.53 4.25
C ASP A 140 -2.37 26.51 3.94
N GLU A 141 -2.76 26.80 2.71
CA GLU A 141 -4.14 26.85 2.25
C GLU A 141 -4.20 26.41 0.79
N ALA A 142 -5.03 25.41 0.47
CA ALA A 142 -5.25 24.99 -0.90
C ALA A 142 -6.75 24.94 -1.20
N GLN A 143 -7.13 25.33 -2.42
CA GLN A 143 -8.44 24.95 -2.95
C GLN A 143 -8.44 23.43 -3.12
N VAL A 144 -9.14 22.72 -2.25
CA VAL A 144 -9.32 21.28 -2.36
C VAL A 144 -10.37 21.03 -3.43
N THR A 145 -9.90 20.71 -4.63
CA THR A 145 -10.73 20.38 -5.78
C THR A 145 -11.12 18.90 -5.82
N GLY A 146 -10.50 18.07 -4.98
CA GLY A 146 -10.67 16.62 -4.96
C GLY A 146 -9.91 15.90 -6.08
N LYS A 147 -9.19 16.64 -6.94
CA LYS A 147 -8.42 16.13 -8.08
C LYS A 147 -6.93 16.06 -7.81
N GLU A 148 -6.52 16.37 -6.59
CA GLU A 148 -5.13 16.36 -6.22
C GLU A 148 -4.59 14.92 -6.30
N MET A 149 -3.34 14.77 -6.72
CA MET A 149 -2.67 13.48 -6.81
C MET A 149 -1.47 13.42 -5.86
N LEU A 150 -1.25 12.24 -5.29
CA LEU A 150 -0.13 11.88 -4.43
C LEU A 150 0.74 10.85 -5.14
N ASP A 151 2.06 11.00 -5.12
CA ASP A 151 2.94 9.86 -5.42
C ASP A 151 2.98 8.92 -4.22
N LEU A 152 2.38 7.74 -4.38
CA LEU A 152 2.49 6.66 -3.43
C LEU A 152 3.26 5.52 -4.09
N SER A 153 4.50 5.33 -3.65
CA SER A 153 5.27 4.16 -4.03
C SER A 153 5.53 4.10 -5.57
N GLY A 154 5.68 5.27 -6.22
CA GLY A 154 5.91 5.42 -7.66
C GLY A 154 4.64 5.48 -8.52
N PHE A 155 3.45 5.57 -7.90
CA PHE A 155 2.16 5.75 -8.57
C PHE A 155 1.55 7.10 -8.18
N GLN A 156 1.07 7.87 -9.16
CA GLN A 156 0.31 9.09 -8.89
C GLN A 156 -1.16 8.71 -8.78
N ILE A 157 -1.69 8.77 -7.56
CA ILE A 157 -3.05 8.35 -7.23
C ILE A 157 -3.84 9.52 -6.66
N PHE A 158 -5.15 9.54 -6.89
CA PHE A 158 -6.01 10.56 -6.29
C PHE A 158 -6.03 10.42 -4.77
N TYR A 159 -6.14 11.55 -4.05
CA TYR A 159 -6.25 11.53 -2.59
C TYR A 159 -7.35 10.60 -2.06
N SER A 160 -8.48 10.50 -2.77
CA SER A 160 -9.59 9.62 -2.43
C SER A 160 -9.23 8.12 -2.47
N GLN A 161 -8.19 7.74 -3.20
CA GLN A 161 -7.76 6.35 -3.40
C GLN A 161 -6.58 5.95 -2.49
N VAL A 162 -5.91 6.91 -1.85
CA VAL A 162 -4.66 6.66 -1.12
C VAL A 162 -4.85 5.65 0.02
N VAL A 163 -5.96 5.72 0.77
CA VAL A 163 -6.21 4.74 1.86
C VAL A 163 -6.31 3.32 1.31
N SER A 164 -7.03 3.14 0.20
CA SER A 164 -7.19 1.83 -0.45
C SER A 164 -5.85 1.30 -0.99
N VAL A 165 -5.06 2.15 -1.64
CA VAL A 165 -3.74 1.75 -2.19
C VAL A 165 -2.72 1.48 -1.07
N SER A 166 -2.73 2.25 0.01
CA SER A 166 -1.86 2.00 1.17
C SER A 166 -2.18 0.65 1.80
N ARG A 167 -3.46 0.35 2.04
CA ARG A 167 -3.90 -0.95 2.56
C ARG A 167 -3.51 -2.09 1.62
N LEU A 168 -3.71 -1.91 0.31
CA LEU A 168 -3.32 -2.89 -0.70
C LEU A 168 -1.83 -3.25 -0.62
N PHE A 169 -0.95 -2.26 -0.45
CA PHE A 169 0.48 -2.49 -0.31
C PHE A 169 0.88 -3.09 1.04
N GLU A 170 0.12 -2.82 2.11
CA GLU A 170 0.35 -3.45 3.42
C GLU A 170 -0.05 -4.93 3.41
N GLU A 171 -1.18 -5.26 2.81
CA GLU A 171 -1.70 -6.63 2.70
C GLU A 171 -0.92 -7.46 1.68
N HIS A 172 -0.41 -6.82 0.62
CA HIS A 172 0.34 -7.48 -0.45
C HIS A 172 1.66 -6.74 -0.76
N PRO A 173 2.70 -6.84 0.11
CA PRO A 173 3.94 -6.08 -0.05
C PRO A 173 4.71 -6.38 -1.34
N ASP A 174 4.57 -7.59 -1.88
CA ASP A 174 5.24 -8.06 -3.10
C ASP A 174 4.42 -7.86 -4.38
N ILE A 175 3.25 -7.21 -4.29
CA ILE A 175 2.28 -7.08 -5.39
C ILE A 175 2.89 -6.50 -6.67
N LYS A 176 3.86 -5.60 -6.56
CA LYS A 176 4.47 -4.89 -7.70
C LYS A 176 5.94 -5.23 -7.94
N VAL A 177 6.45 -6.32 -7.35
CA VAL A 177 7.88 -6.67 -7.43
C VAL A 177 8.37 -6.84 -8.87
N ASN A 178 7.51 -7.36 -9.76
CA ASN A 178 7.80 -7.59 -11.17
C ASN A 178 7.13 -6.56 -12.09
N PHE A 179 6.63 -5.45 -11.54
CA PHE A 179 5.85 -4.48 -12.31
C PHE A 179 6.71 -3.81 -13.39
N LYS A 180 6.33 -4.02 -14.66
CA LYS A 180 7.12 -3.65 -15.84
C LYS A 180 6.94 -2.18 -16.28
N PRO A 181 5.73 -1.58 -16.23
CA PRO A 181 5.51 -0.24 -16.75
C PRO A 181 6.37 0.84 -16.09
N LYS A 182 7.06 1.64 -16.91
CA LYS A 182 7.91 2.75 -16.46
C LYS A 182 7.26 4.13 -16.64
N ILE A 183 6.37 4.27 -17.62
CA ILE A 183 5.71 5.54 -17.95
C ILE A 183 4.64 5.86 -16.91
N GLN A 184 4.73 7.04 -16.28
CA GLN A 184 3.87 7.38 -15.14
C GLN A 184 2.37 7.28 -15.42
N LEU A 185 1.92 7.81 -16.56
CA LEU A 185 0.51 7.72 -16.97
C LEU A 185 0.02 6.27 -17.08
N VAL A 186 0.88 5.39 -17.60
CA VAL A 186 0.57 3.95 -17.73
C VAL A 186 0.54 3.29 -16.36
N LYS A 187 1.47 3.62 -15.45
CA LYS A 187 1.44 3.12 -14.06
C LYS A 187 0.11 3.46 -13.37
N ASN A 188 -0.33 4.71 -13.51
CA ASN A 188 -1.56 5.20 -12.89
C ASN A 188 -2.80 4.50 -13.46
N ALA A 189 -2.83 4.27 -14.79
CA ALA A 189 -3.92 3.55 -15.44
C ALA A 189 -4.03 2.11 -14.89
N TYR A 190 -2.91 1.38 -14.84
CA TYR A 190 -2.88 0.04 -14.27
C TYR A 190 -3.29 -0.01 -12.80
N MET A 191 -2.85 0.95 -11.97
CA MET A 191 -3.30 1.03 -10.57
C MET A 191 -4.80 1.31 -10.47
N THR A 192 -5.32 2.19 -11.32
CA THR A 192 -6.76 2.51 -11.36
C THR A 192 -7.58 1.28 -11.76
N THR A 193 -7.14 0.54 -12.78
CA THR A 193 -7.76 -0.72 -13.20
C THR A 193 -7.72 -1.76 -12.09
N LEU A 194 -6.57 -1.91 -11.39
CA LEU A 194 -6.45 -2.84 -10.26
C LEU A 194 -7.46 -2.52 -9.14
N LEU A 195 -7.55 -1.26 -8.73
CA LEU A 195 -8.52 -0.84 -7.70
C LEU A 195 -9.96 -1.10 -8.15
N GLY A 196 -10.29 -0.79 -9.41
CA GLY A 196 -11.61 -1.03 -9.98
C GLY A 196 -11.97 -2.52 -10.04
N LEU A 197 -11.01 -3.38 -10.35
CA LEU A 197 -11.19 -4.83 -10.35
C LEU A 197 -11.42 -5.36 -8.92
N ILE A 198 -10.66 -4.87 -7.93
CA ILE A 198 -10.84 -5.25 -6.52
C ILE A 198 -12.25 -4.88 -6.06
N GLU A 199 -12.66 -3.62 -6.28
CA GLU A 199 -13.99 -3.12 -5.93
C GLU A 199 -15.09 -3.91 -6.66
N THR A 200 -14.85 -4.26 -7.92
CA THR A 200 -15.77 -5.09 -8.70
C THR A 200 -15.93 -6.46 -8.07
N LEU A 201 -14.84 -7.13 -7.70
CA LEU A 201 -14.85 -8.47 -7.09
C LEU A 201 -15.29 -8.49 -5.62
N ASP A 202 -15.39 -7.34 -4.95
CA ASP A 202 -16.02 -7.21 -3.63
C ASP A 202 -17.56 -7.25 -3.67
N LYS A 203 -18.17 -7.10 -4.85
CA LYS A 203 -19.62 -7.17 -5.00
C LYS A 203 -20.13 -8.60 -4.69
N PRO A 204 -21.39 -8.74 -4.24
CA PRO A 204 -21.97 -10.06 -4.01
C PRO A 204 -21.95 -10.93 -5.28
N PRO A 205 -21.57 -12.22 -5.22
CA PRO A 205 -21.40 -13.06 -6.42
C PRO A 205 -22.64 -13.16 -7.31
N HIS A 206 -23.83 -13.05 -6.75
CA HIS A 206 -25.10 -13.12 -7.50
C HIS A 206 -25.45 -11.81 -8.24
N SER A 207 -24.72 -10.72 -8.00
CA SER A 207 -24.95 -9.43 -8.68
C SER A 207 -24.28 -9.34 -10.05
N PHE A 208 -23.39 -10.28 -10.37
CA PHE A 208 -22.65 -10.28 -11.62
C PHE A 208 -23.46 -10.84 -12.79
N THR A 209 -23.15 -10.35 -13.98
CA THR A 209 -23.44 -10.99 -15.26
C THR A 209 -22.26 -11.84 -15.71
N GLU A 210 -22.51 -12.80 -16.61
CA GLU A 210 -21.44 -13.61 -17.20
C GLU A 210 -20.40 -12.74 -17.92
N THR A 211 -20.85 -11.71 -18.63
CA THR A 211 -20.00 -10.75 -19.33
C THR A 211 -19.09 -9.94 -18.40
N GLU A 212 -19.59 -9.55 -17.22
CA GLU A 212 -18.77 -8.85 -16.23
C GLU A 212 -17.69 -9.76 -15.65
N LEU A 213 -17.99 -11.04 -15.43
CA LEU A 213 -17.00 -12.02 -14.95
C LEU A 213 -15.91 -12.30 -15.99
N VAL A 214 -16.29 -12.38 -17.28
CA VAL A 214 -15.31 -12.51 -18.38
C VAL A 214 -14.46 -11.24 -18.51
N SER A 215 -15.05 -10.04 -18.39
CA SER A 215 -14.31 -8.78 -18.40
C SER A 215 -13.32 -8.71 -17.24
N ALA A 216 -13.78 -9.01 -16.02
CA ALA A 216 -12.93 -9.04 -14.82
C ALA A 216 -11.75 -10.02 -14.99
N LYS A 217 -11.99 -11.18 -15.59
CA LYS A 217 -10.92 -12.14 -15.90
C LYS A 217 -9.90 -11.58 -16.89
N ARG A 218 -10.36 -10.90 -17.93
CA ARG A 218 -9.47 -10.28 -18.92
C ARG A 218 -8.61 -9.17 -18.27
N GLU A 219 -9.22 -8.30 -17.47
CA GLU A 219 -8.50 -7.26 -16.74
C GLU A 219 -7.44 -7.85 -15.81
N LEU A 220 -7.77 -8.94 -15.09
CA LEU A 220 -6.83 -9.64 -14.23
C LEU A 220 -5.62 -10.19 -14.99
N ILE A 221 -5.84 -10.75 -16.18
CA ILE A 221 -4.77 -11.24 -17.06
C ILE A 221 -3.87 -10.06 -17.49
N GLU A 222 -4.45 -8.98 -17.99
CA GLU A 222 -3.69 -7.80 -18.44
C GLU A 222 -2.86 -7.19 -17.30
N LEU A 223 -3.40 -7.14 -16.07
CA LEU A 223 -2.69 -6.69 -14.87
C LEU A 223 -1.54 -7.63 -14.48
N THR A 224 -1.74 -8.93 -14.59
CA THR A 224 -0.72 -9.94 -14.29
C THR A 224 0.41 -9.91 -15.32
N GLU A 225 0.09 -9.74 -16.60
CA GLU A 225 1.08 -9.59 -17.68
C GLU A 225 1.93 -8.32 -17.53
N ALA A 226 1.34 -7.24 -17.00
CA ALA A 226 2.04 -6.02 -16.60
C ALA A 226 2.98 -6.23 -15.40
N GLY A 227 2.92 -7.39 -14.75
CA GLY A 227 3.85 -7.82 -13.71
C GLY A 227 3.35 -7.60 -12.29
N PHE A 228 2.05 -7.37 -12.09
CA PHE A 228 1.48 -7.48 -10.75
C PHE A 228 1.38 -8.96 -10.32
N LYS A 229 1.62 -9.22 -9.04
CA LYS A 229 1.45 -10.54 -8.42
C LYS A 229 0.07 -10.62 -7.78
N LEU A 230 -0.89 -11.24 -8.48
CA LEU A 230 -2.32 -11.18 -8.16
C LEU A 230 -2.97 -12.54 -7.83
N ASN A 231 -2.19 -13.52 -7.39
CA ASN A 231 -2.67 -14.88 -7.07
C ASN A 231 -3.89 -14.92 -6.12
N TRP A 232 -3.98 -13.96 -5.20
CA TRP A 232 -5.10 -13.84 -4.26
C TRP A 232 -6.38 -13.40 -4.98
N LEU A 233 -6.27 -12.53 -5.99
CA LEU A 233 -7.37 -12.04 -6.79
C LEU A 233 -7.83 -13.10 -7.81
N ASP A 234 -6.91 -13.92 -8.31
CA ASP A 234 -7.24 -15.13 -9.09
C ASP A 234 -8.11 -16.08 -8.29
N THR A 235 -7.72 -16.38 -7.04
CA THR A 235 -8.48 -17.24 -6.14
C THR A 235 -9.87 -16.66 -5.89
N LYS A 236 -9.93 -15.36 -5.56
CA LYS A 236 -11.19 -14.66 -5.30
C LYS A 236 -12.13 -14.68 -6.51
N LEU A 237 -11.61 -14.42 -7.71
CA LEU A 237 -12.40 -14.46 -8.95
C LEU A 237 -12.97 -15.87 -9.21
N ALA A 238 -12.18 -16.92 -8.96
CA ALA A 238 -12.64 -18.30 -9.11
C ALA A 238 -13.76 -18.66 -8.13
N GLU A 239 -13.67 -18.19 -6.88
CA GLU A 239 -14.72 -18.35 -5.87
C GLU A 239 -16.01 -17.63 -6.29
N VAL A 240 -15.91 -16.36 -6.71
CA VAL A 240 -17.04 -15.58 -7.21
C VAL A 240 -17.72 -16.28 -8.39
N PHE A 241 -16.93 -16.80 -9.34
CA PHE A 241 -17.45 -17.52 -10.51
C PHE A 241 -18.19 -18.81 -10.13
N SER A 242 -17.65 -19.57 -9.16
CA SER A 242 -18.29 -20.77 -8.61
C SER A 242 -19.63 -20.45 -7.96
N GLU A 243 -19.68 -19.43 -7.10
CA GLU A 243 -20.91 -19.05 -6.41
C GLU A 243 -21.97 -18.47 -7.37
N TRP A 244 -21.54 -17.67 -8.34
CA TRP A 244 -22.41 -17.17 -9.42
C TRP A 244 -23.03 -18.33 -10.21
N LYS A 245 -22.23 -19.35 -10.58
CA LYS A 245 -22.73 -20.55 -11.27
C LYS A 245 -23.79 -21.30 -10.45
N LYS A 246 -23.54 -21.50 -9.15
CA LYS A 246 -24.51 -22.17 -8.25
C LYS A 246 -25.83 -21.41 -8.17
N ALA A 247 -25.77 -20.08 -8.08
CA ALA A 247 -26.96 -19.23 -8.02
C ALA A 247 -27.77 -19.26 -9.33
N ASN A 248 -27.10 -19.30 -10.48
CA ASN A 248 -27.73 -19.23 -11.79
C ASN A 248 -28.06 -20.59 -12.44
N ALA A 249 -27.66 -21.71 -11.83
CA ALA A 249 -27.98 -23.06 -12.31
C ALA A 249 -29.49 -23.32 -12.51
N LYS A 250 -30.36 -22.60 -11.79
CA LYS A 250 -31.83 -22.68 -11.96
C LYS A 250 -32.34 -21.98 -13.24
N ASN A 251 -31.62 -20.99 -13.77
CA ASN A 251 -32.00 -20.29 -15.00
C ASN A 251 -31.67 -21.12 -16.25
N TYR A 252 -30.57 -21.88 -16.23
CA TYR A 252 -30.20 -22.78 -17.33
C TYR A 252 -31.18 -23.96 -17.47
N THR A 253 -31.69 -24.51 -16.36
CA THR A 253 -32.69 -25.58 -16.39
C THR A 253 -34.08 -25.14 -16.88
N LEU A 254 -34.44 -23.85 -16.73
CA LEU A 254 -35.70 -23.30 -17.25
C LEU A 254 -35.62 -22.98 -18.75
N SER A 255 -34.45 -22.54 -19.23
CA SER A 255 -34.23 -22.26 -20.66
C SER A 255 -34.29 -23.52 -21.55
N LEU A 256 -33.83 -24.68 -21.06
CA LEU A 256 -33.91 -25.94 -21.78
C LEU A 256 -35.35 -26.47 -21.92
N ARG A 257 -36.25 -26.15 -20.98
CA ARG A 257 -37.66 -26.54 -21.05
C ARG A 257 -38.48 -25.74 -22.07
N THR A 258 -37.99 -24.58 -22.52
CA THR A 258 -38.71 -23.70 -23.46
C THR A 258 -38.24 -23.83 -24.92
N ASN A 259 -37.12 -24.53 -25.16
CA ASN A 259 -36.52 -24.68 -26.49
C ASN A 259 -36.72 -26.07 -27.13
N ALA A 260 -37.64 -26.89 -26.61
CA ALA A 260 -37.74 -28.32 -26.89
C ALA A 260 -38.31 -28.73 -28.26
N ASP A 261 -38.42 -27.83 -29.25
CA ASP A 261 -39.03 -28.15 -30.56
C ASP A 261 -38.07 -28.11 -31.76
N HIS A 262 -36.77 -27.85 -31.58
CA HIS A 262 -35.78 -28.07 -32.66
C HIS A 262 -34.52 -28.77 -32.16
N GLU A 263 -34.03 -29.66 -33.02
CA GLU A 263 -32.93 -30.61 -32.85
C GLU A 263 -31.75 -30.03 -32.06
N VAL A 264 -31.45 -30.69 -30.93
CA VAL A 264 -30.41 -30.31 -29.97
C VAL A 264 -29.04 -30.48 -30.62
N ILE A 265 -28.46 -29.38 -31.11
CA ILE A 265 -27.01 -29.27 -31.25
C ILE A 265 -26.50 -28.73 -29.92
N LEU A 266 -25.77 -29.58 -29.20
CA LEU A 266 -24.99 -29.21 -28.02
C LEU A 266 -23.92 -28.19 -28.44
N GLU A 267 -24.21 -26.89 -28.35
CA GLU A 267 -23.16 -25.86 -28.25
C GLU A 267 -22.62 -25.85 -26.81
N GLU A 268 -21.91 -26.93 -26.45
CA GLU A 268 -21.08 -26.96 -25.24
C GLU A 268 -19.89 -25.99 -25.44
N ASP A 269 -19.87 -24.90 -24.68
CA ASP A 269 -18.74 -24.36 -23.92
C ASP A 269 -17.35 -24.25 -24.60
N TRP A 270 -17.27 -24.10 -25.93
CA TRP A 270 -15.98 -23.97 -26.63
C TRP A 270 -15.14 -22.76 -26.18
N LEU A 271 -15.79 -21.67 -25.74
CA LEU A 271 -15.10 -20.49 -25.20
C LEU A 271 -14.55 -20.74 -23.80
N ILE A 272 -15.28 -21.44 -22.93
CA ILE A 272 -14.86 -21.66 -21.54
C ILE A 272 -13.81 -22.77 -21.47
N GLU A 273 -13.97 -23.88 -22.18
CA GLU A 273 -12.94 -24.92 -22.30
C GLU A 273 -11.69 -24.42 -23.03
N GLY A 274 -11.85 -23.60 -24.07
CA GLY A 274 -10.74 -22.97 -24.78
C GLY A 274 -9.94 -22.02 -23.88
N ILE A 275 -10.63 -21.21 -23.07
CA ILE A 275 -10.02 -20.30 -22.09
C ILE A 275 -9.38 -21.08 -20.92
N ILE A 276 -10.00 -22.16 -20.43
CA ILE A 276 -9.44 -23.00 -19.35
C ILE A 276 -8.21 -23.80 -19.84
N ARG A 277 -8.23 -24.34 -21.06
CA ARG A 277 -7.05 -24.99 -21.69
C ARG A 277 -5.90 -24.02 -21.88
N SER A 278 -6.18 -22.83 -22.42
CA SER A 278 -5.18 -21.75 -22.54
C SER A 278 -4.57 -21.38 -21.17
N TRP A 279 -5.38 -21.40 -20.10
CA TRP A 279 -4.94 -21.14 -18.73
C TRP A 279 -4.03 -22.24 -18.15
N ASN A 280 -4.33 -23.51 -18.43
CA ASN A 280 -3.47 -24.63 -18.02
C ASN A 280 -2.15 -24.65 -18.81
N GLU A 281 -2.16 -24.28 -20.09
CA GLU A 281 -0.95 -24.13 -20.89
C GLU A 281 -0.06 -23.00 -20.37
N PHE A 282 -0.62 -21.83 -20.00
CA PHE A 282 0.12 -20.73 -19.36
C PHE A 282 0.72 -21.11 -17.99
N LYS A 283 0.01 -21.89 -17.17
CA LYS A 283 0.57 -22.44 -15.92
C LYS A 283 1.76 -23.35 -16.21
N VAL A 284 1.68 -24.22 -17.21
CA VAL A 284 2.78 -25.12 -17.60
C VAL A 284 4.01 -24.32 -18.06
N PHE A 285 3.85 -23.26 -18.87
CA PHE A 285 4.97 -22.39 -19.25
C PHE A 285 5.58 -21.63 -18.06
N ALA A 286 4.77 -21.13 -17.12
CA ALA A 286 5.25 -20.43 -15.93
C ALA A 286 5.99 -21.35 -14.93
N TYR A 287 5.70 -22.66 -14.93
CA TYR A 287 6.46 -23.65 -14.16
C TYR A 287 7.77 -24.06 -14.84
N LEU A 288 7.84 -24.02 -16.18
CA LEU A 288 9.04 -24.39 -16.94
C LEU A 288 10.11 -23.28 -16.96
N ASP A 289 9.74 -22.00 -16.88
CA ASP A 289 10.71 -20.88 -16.80
C ASP A 289 11.40 -20.72 -15.43
N ASN A 290 11.04 -21.53 -14.41
CA ASN A 290 11.64 -21.52 -13.08
C ASN A 290 12.57 -22.71 -12.79
N GLU A 291 12.85 -23.59 -13.76
CA GLU A 291 13.88 -24.61 -13.62
C GLU A 291 15.24 -24.11 -14.14
N LYS A 292 16.06 -23.63 -13.20
CA LYS A 292 17.53 -23.58 -13.18
C LYS A 292 18.26 -23.24 -14.49
N ILE A 293 18.85 -22.05 -14.50
CA ILE A 293 20.14 -21.82 -15.17
C ILE A 293 21.19 -21.79 -14.06
N ASP A 294 21.91 -22.90 -13.89
CA ASP A 294 23.27 -22.93 -13.35
C ASP A 294 24.26 -22.66 -14.50
#